data_AF-A0A2T7UY42-F1
#
_entry.id   AF-A0A2T7UY42-F1
#
_cell.length_a   1.000
_cell.length_b   1.000
_cell.length_c   1.000
_cell.angle_alpha   90.00
_cell.angle_beta   90.00
_cell.angle_gamma   90.00
#
_symmetry.space_group_name_H-M   'P 1'
#
loop_
_entity.id
_entity.type
_entity.pdbx_description
1 polymer ?
#
loop_
_entity_poly.entity_id
_entity_poly.type
_entity_poly.pdbx_seq_one_letter_code
_entity_poly.pdbx_strand_id
1 'polypeptide(L)'
;MFTALTLSLDAWWPVDARLTGPSGRLSLLPELGAPMIETGAGGAGVIWGVVDAIEPGRRLYLNGWFGVQGVVAGRVHFDISATATGSRLLVQHHAIGPVPEDLNTRYRALWRRILGTSLREHLAGTPV
;
A
#
# COMPACT_ATOMS: atom_id res chain seq x y z
N MET A 1 -13.15 -1.01 -4.29
CA MET A 1 -11.80 -0.42 -4.44
C MET A 1 -11.34 0.27 -3.15
N PHE A 2 -11.94 1.38 -2.73
CA PHE A 2 -11.45 2.15 -1.56
C PHE A 2 -11.39 1.34 -0.26
N THR A 3 -12.43 0.54 0.03
CA THR A 3 -12.43 -0.40 1.17
C THR A 3 -11.29 -1.41 1.09
N ALA A 4 -10.97 -1.92 -0.10
CA ALA A 4 -9.86 -2.85 -0.29
C ALA A 4 -8.51 -2.19 0.03
N LEU A 5 -8.32 -0.93 -0.38
CA LEU A 5 -7.10 -0.16 -0.10
C LEU A 5 -6.96 0.29 1.36
N THR A 6 -7.98 0.07 2.21
CA THR A 6 -8.02 0.53 3.60
C THR A 6 -8.37 -0.62 4.54
N LEU A 7 -9.66 -0.82 4.80
CA LEU A 7 -10.18 -1.76 5.80
C LEU A 7 -9.87 -3.23 5.47
N SER A 8 -9.68 -3.59 4.19
CA SER A 8 -9.39 -4.97 3.77
C SER A 8 -7.94 -5.16 3.31
N LEU A 9 -7.03 -4.25 3.64
CA LEU A 9 -5.64 -4.27 3.16
C LEU A 9 -4.91 -5.59 3.46
N ASP A 10 -5.10 -6.14 4.66
CA ASP A 10 -4.48 -7.40 5.10
C ASP A 10 -4.85 -8.61 4.25
N ALA A 11 -6.06 -8.60 3.68
CA ALA A 11 -6.64 -9.75 2.99
C ALA A 11 -6.05 -9.99 1.59
N TRP A 12 -5.30 -9.04 1.04
CA TRP A 12 -4.76 -9.15 -0.32
C TRP A 12 -3.31 -8.66 -0.45
N TRP A 13 -2.78 -7.93 0.52
CA TRP A 13 -1.38 -7.51 0.46
C TRP A 13 -0.46 -8.73 0.64
N PRO A 14 0.48 -8.98 -0.30
CA PRO A 14 1.26 -10.23 -0.29
C PRO A 14 2.07 -10.45 0.98
N VAL A 15 2.09 -11.69 1.44
CA VAL A 15 2.84 -12.11 2.64
C VAL A 15 4.35 -11.92 2.47
N ASP A 16 4.89 -12.14 1.27
CA ASP A 16 6.31 -11.94 0.97
C ASP A 16 6.72 -10.46 0.89
N ALA A 17 5.76 -9.54 0.86
CA ALA A 17 5.99 -8.11 0.93
C ALA A 17 5.88 -7.54 2.35
N ARG A 18 5.63 -8.36 3.37
CA ARG A 18 5.48 -7.96 4.78
C ARG A 18 6.85 -7.73 5.42
N LEU A 19 6.99 -6.66 6.20
CA LEU A 19 8.26 -6.25 6.84
C LEU A 19 8.51 -6.94 8.19
N THR A 20 7.44 -7.40 8.84
CA THR A 20 7.47 -8.13 10.12
C THR A 20 7.46 -9.65 9.94
N GLY A 21 7.61 -10.12 8.69
CA GLY A 21 7.72 -11.54 8.33
C GLY A 21 6.39 -12.21 7.98
N PRO A 22 6.37 -13.55 7.84
CA PRO A 22 5.24 -14.29 7.27
C PRO A 22 3.94 -14.20 8.09
N SER A 23 4.04 -13.96 9.39
CA SER A 23 2.89 -13.79 10.28
C SER A 23 2.44 -12.34 10.41
N GLY A 24 3.06 -11.40 9.67
CA GLY A 24 2.68 -9.99 9.69
C GLY A 24 1.19 -9.82 9.45
N ARG A 25 0.59 -8.71 9.89
CA ARG A 25 -0.81 -8.34 9.64
C ARG A 25 -0.88 -6.85 9.39
N LEU A 26 -1.53 -6.45 8.31
CA LEU A 26 -1.67 -5.05 7.93
C LEU A 26 -2.98 -4.46 8.42
N SER A 27 -2.97 -3.17 8.76
CA SER A 27 -4.19 -2.44 9.11
C SER A 27 -4.08 -0.98 8.69
N LEU A 28 -5.21 -0.42 8.27
CA LEU A 28 -5.33 0.98 7.91
C LEU A 28 -6.78 1.44 8.07
N LEU A 29 -6.99 2.41 8.94
CA LEU A 29 -8.28 3.11 9.03
C LEU A 29 -8.35 4.23 7.98
N PRO A 30 -9.51 4.45 7.34
CA PRO A 30 -9.70 5.51 6.36
C PRO A 30 -9.91 6.87 7.04
N GLU A 31 -8.91 7.35 7.76
CA GLU A 31 -8.97 8.59 8.54
C GLU A 31 -7.68 9.41 8.39
N LEU A 32 -7.78 10.74 8.38
CA LEU A 32 -6.60 11.61 8.36
C LEU A 32 -5.73 11.35 9.60
N GLY A 33 -4.43 11.21 9.40
CA GLY A 33 -3.48 10.90 10.47
C GLY A 33 -3.44 9.43 10.89
N ALA A 34 -4.30 8.57 10.33
CA ALA A 34 -4.24 7.15 10.63
C ALA A 34 -2.95 6.52 10.07
N PRO A 35 -2.21 5.75 10.87
CA PRO A 35 -1.06 5.00 10.38
C PRO A 35 -1.50 3.75 9.62
N MET A 36 -0.78 3.43 8.53
CA MET A 36 -0.74 2.09 7.96
C MET A 36 0.25 1.27 8.79
N ILE A 37 -0.27 0.35 9.60
CA ILE A 37 0.51 -0.43 10.56
C ILE A 37 0.63 -1.87 10.06
N GLU A 38 1.80 -2.44 10.20
CA GLU A 38 2.02 -3.87 10.19
C GLU A 38 2.42 -4.38 11.57
N THR A 39 1.74 -5.40 12.07
CA THR A 39 2.08 -6.08 13.33
C THR A 39 2.52 -7.51 13.07
N GLY A 40 3.55 -7.99 13.76
CA GLY A 40 4.09 -9.34 13.65
C GLY A 40 4.24 -10.06 14.99
N ALA A 41 4.94 -11.20 14.98
CA ALA A 41 5.17 -12.02 16.16
C ALA A 41 6.01 -11.28 17.23
N GLY A 42 5.83 -11.65 18.50
CA GLY A 42 6.64 -11.12 19.61
C GLY A 42 6.47 -9.61 19.86
N GLY A 43 5.38 -9.01 19.38
CA GLY A 43 5.13 -7.57 19.52
C GLY A 43 5.85 -6.71 18.48
N ALA A 44 6.46 -7.31 17.45
CA ALA A 44 7.04 -6.57 16.33
C ALA A 44 5.97 -5.71 15.64
N GLY A 45 6.34 -4.48 15.26
CA GLY A 45 5.43 -3.56 14.59
C GLY A 45 6.17 -2.53 13.77
N VAL A 46 5.61 -2.17 12.62
CA VAL A 46 6.15 -1.16 11.70
C VAL A 46 5.03 -0.26 11.23
N ILE A 47 5.28 1.06 11.24
CA ILE A 47 4.45 2.02 10.51
C ILE A 47 5.06 2.19 9.11
N TRP A 48 4.26 1.87 8.10
CA TRP A 48 4.64 2.01 6.69
C TRP A 48 4.55 3.48 6.24
N GLY A 49 3.50 4.15 6.69
CA GLY A 49 3.20 5.55 6.45
C GLY A 49 1.93 5.97 7.18
N VAL A 50 1.55 7.23 7.01
CA VAL A 50 0.40 7.87 7.67
C VAL A 50 -0.45 8.55 6.61
N VAL A 51 -1.78 8.44 6.74
CA VAL A 51 -2.73 9.10 5.84
C VAL A 51 -2.58 10.62 5.96
N ASP A 52 -2.19 11.27 4.88
CA ASP A 52 -1.98 12.73 4.84
C ASP A 52 -3.00 13.47 3.97
N ALA A 53 -3.74 12.74 3.12
CA ALA A 53 -4.93 13.22 2.43
C ALA A 53 -5.88 12.06 2.15
N ILE A 54 -7.18 12.33 2.30
CA ILE A 54 -8.21 11.32 2.08
C ILE A 54 -9.46 11.96 1.48
N GLU A 55 -9.99 11.31 0.46
CA GLU A 55 -11.28 11.62 -0.15
C GLU A 55 -11.98 10.28 -0.39
N PRO A 56 -12.91 9.85 0.49
CA PRO A 56 -13.50 8.52 0.43
C PRO A 56 -14.03 8.18 -0.97
N GLY A 57 -13.64 7.00 -1.48
CA GLY A 57 -14.01 6.54 -2.81
C GLY A 57 -13.19 7.13 -3.97
N ARG A 58 -12.34 8.14 -3.72
CA ARG A 58 -11.60 8.87 -4.75
C ARG A 58 -10.10 8.96 -4.52
N ARG A 59 -9.64 9.26 -3.31
CA ARG A 59 -8.21 9.48 -3.02
C ARG A 59 -7.80 8.94 -1.66
N LEU A 60 -6.62 8.34 -1.61
CA LEU A 60 -5.96 7.93 -0.38
C LEU A 60 -4.46 8.18 -0.54
N TYR A 61 -3.93 9.16 0.16
CA TYR A 61 -2.51 9.52 0.11
C TYR A 61 -1.87 9.24 1.45
N LEU A 62 -0.69 8.63 1.41
CA LEU A 62 0.07 8.25 2.58
C LEU A 62 1.49 8.81 2.49
N ASN A 63 1.98 9.40 3.58
CA ASN A 63 3.36 9.81 3.75
C ASN A 63 4.11 8.78 4.59
N GLY A 64 5.22 8.25 4.11
CA GLY A 64 6.00 7.23 4.79
C GLY A 64 7.10 6.64 3.93
N TRP A 65 7.89 5.75 4.53
CA TRP A 65 9.05 5.14 3.87
C TRP A 65 8.70 3.84 3.12
N PHE A 66 7.51 3.27 3.35
CA PHE A 66 6.94 2.16 2.57
C PHE A 66 7.87 0.95 2.37
N GLY A 67 8.67 0.60 3.38
CA GLY A 67 9.60 -0.53 3.30
C GLY A 67 10.91 -0.23 2.54
N VAL A 68 11.06 0.96 1.97
CA VAL A 68 12.26 1.36 1.23
C VAL A 68 13.31 1.93 2.20
N GLN A 69 14.34 1.15 2.49
CA GLN A 69 15.47 1.60 3.30
C GLN A 69 16.13 2.84 2.68
N GLY A 70 16.50 3.81 3.52
CA GLY A 70 17.13 5.06 3.09
C GLY A 70 16.16 6.16 2.61
N VAL A 71 14.85 5.91 2.57
CA VAL A 71 13.88 6.99 2.28
C VAL A 71 13.77 7.92 3.48
N VAL A 72 14.01 9.21 3.24
CA VAL A 72 13.85 10.30 4.22
C VAL A 72 12.43 10.87 4.14
N ALA A 73 11.89 10.98 2.92
CA ALA A 73 10.51 11.38 2.68
C ALA A 73 9.94 10.54 1.54
N GLY A 74 8.81 9.88 1.77
CA GLY A 74 8.15 9.08 0.75
C GLY A 74 6.65 9.32 0.76
N ARG A 75 6.02 9.25 -0.39
CA ARG A 75 4.58 9.47 -0.53
C ARG A 75 3.98 8.53 -1.54
N VAL A 76 2.91 7.85 -1.16
CA VAL A 76 2.14 6.96 -2.03
C VAL A 76 0.76 7.57 -2.24
N HIS A 77 0.39 7.75 -3.50
CA HIS A 77 -0.90 8.28 -3.92
C HIS A 77 -1.71 7.18 -4.56
N PHE A 78 -2.91 6.96 -4.06
CA PHE A 78 -3.94 6.15 -4.71
C PHE A 78 -5.05 7.08 -5.19
N ASP A 79 -5.18 7.24 -6.51
CA ASP A 79 -6.28 7.96 -7.15
C ASP A 79 -7.23 6.98 -7.83
N ILE A 80 -8.49 7.02 -7.42
CA ILE A 80 -9.58 6.17 -7.91
C ILE A 80 -10.50 7.02 -8.78
N SER A 81 -10.76 6.58 -10.00
CA SER A 81 -11.76 7.17 -10.87
C SER A 81 -12.68 6.10 -11.44
N ALA A 82 -13.94 6.48 -11.69
CA ALA A 82 -14.87 5.62 -12.41
C ALA A 82 -14.48 5.53 -13.90
N THR A 83 -14.76 4.39 -14.51
CA THR A 83 -14.75 4.19 -15.96
C THR A 83 -16.12 3.66 -16.40
N ALA A 84 -16.37 3.60 -17.71
CA ALA A 84 -17.65 3.09 -18.23
C ALA A 84 -17.98 1.66 -17.76
N THR A 85 -16.97 0.83 -17.50
CA THR A 85 -17.11 -0.59 -17.17
C THR A 85 -16.55 -0.96 -15.79
N GLY A 86 -16.15 0.03 -14.96
CA GLY A 86 -15.57 -0.25 -13.65
C GLY A 86 -14.84 0.91 -13.02
N SER A 87 -13.65 0.65 -12.49
CA SER A 87 -12.82 1.66 -11.83
C SER A 87 -11.38 1.60 -12.33
N ARG A 88 -10.74 2.76 -12.39
CA ARG A 88 -9.31 2.91 -12.61
C ARG A 88 -8.64 3.31 -11.31
N LEU A 89 -7.57 2.61 -10.97
CA LEU A 89 -6.66 2.97 -9.90
C LEU A 89 -5.35 3.46 -10.51
N LEU A 90 -4.97 4.69 -10.23
CA LEU A 90 -3.65 5.23 -10.50
C LEU A 90 -2.84 5.21 -9.20
N VAL A 91 -1.63 4.67 -9.26
CA VAL A 91 -0.71 4.66 -8.11
C VAL A 91 0.57 5.40 -8.47
N GLN A 92 0.94 6.37 -7.64
CA GLN A 92 2.20 7.07 -7.72
C GLN A 92 2.96 6.86 -6.41
N HIS A 93 4.25 6.53 -6.50
CA HIS A 93 5.12 6.41 -5.34
C HIS A 93 6.32 7.33 -5.56
N HIS A 94 6.44 8.35 -4.73
CA HIS A 94 7.58 9.25 -4.69
C HIS A 94 8.43 8.91 -3.47
N ALA A 95 9.75 8.90 -3.63
CA ALA A 95 10.70 8.62 -2.58
C ALA A 95 11.90 9.53 -2.74
N ILE A 96 12.30 10.20 -1.66
CA ILE A 96 13.46 11.10 -1.59
C ILE A 96 14.37 10.59 -0.48
N GLY A 97 15.66 10.41 -0.79
CA GLY A 97 16.68 9.93 0.13
C GLY A 97 17.85 9.28 -0.62
N PRO A 98 18.84 8.73 0.09
CA PRO A 98 19.88 7.85 -0.47
C PRO A 98 19.28 6.52 -0.95
N VAL A 99 18.45 6.56 -1.99
CA VAL A 99 17.79 5.42 -2.59
C VAL A 99 18.59 4.98 -3.82
N PRO A 100 19.18 3.77 -3.81
CA PRO A 100 19.80 3.17 -5.00
C PRO A 100 18.89 3.20 -6.23
N GLU A 101 19.46 3.49 -7.41
CA GLU A 101 18.69 3.62 -8.65
C GLU A 101 18.01 2.30 -9.07
N ASP A 102 18.63 1.15 -8.77
CA ASP A 102 18.08 -0.18 -9.08
C ASP A 102 16.80 -0.50 -8.29
N LEU A 103 16.58 0.14 -7.14
CA LEU A 103 15.34 0.00 -6.37
C LEU A 103 14.12 0.52 -7.12
N ASN A 104 14.25 1.53 -7.97
CA ASN A 104 13.12 2.07 -8.73
C ASN A 104 12.49 1.00 -9.63
N THR A 105 13.32 0.25 -10.37
CA THR A 105 12.86 -0.85 -11.23
C THR A 105 12.22 -1.97 -10.42
N ARG A 106 12.83 -2.34 -9.29
CA ARG A 106 12.30 -3.39 -8.40
C ARG A 106 10.96 -3.01 -7.79
N TYR A 107 10.84 -1.80 -7.23
CA TYR A 107 9.59 -1.32 -6.64
C TYR A 107 8.49 -1.13 -7.67
N ARG A 108 8.82 -0.69 -8.90
CA ARG A 108 7.86 -0.64 -10.00
C ARG A 108 7.33 -2.03 -10.36
N ALA A 109 8.19 -3.04 -10.40
CA ALA A 109 7.77 -4.43 -10.63
C ALA A 109 6.90 -4.96 -9.48
N LEU A 110 7.29 -4.66 -8.23
CA LEU A 110 6.54 -5.03 -7.03
C LEU A 110 5.13 -4.42 -7.06
N TRP A 111 5.00 -3.11 -7.31
CA TRP A 111 3.70 -2.45 -7.43
C TRP A 111 2.83 -3.04 -8.54
N ARG A 112 3.42 -3.34 -9.71
CA ARG A 112 2.69 -4.00 -10.80
C ARG A 112 2.16 -5.36 -10.39
N ARG A 113 2.95 -6.15 -9.67
CA ARG A 113 2.52 -7.46 -9.16
C ARG A 113 1.41 -7.32 -8.11
N ILE A 114 1.65 -6.54 -7.05
CA ILE A 114 0.72 -6.35 -5.93
C ILE A 114 -0.64 -5.83 -6.41
N LEU A 115 -0.65 -4.82 -7.28
CA LEU A 115 -1.88 -4.19 -7.75
C LEU A 115 -2.51 -4.90 -8.94
N GLY A 116 -1.69 -5.47 -9.82
CA GLY A 116 -2.12 -6.11 -11.06
C GLY A 116 -2.57 -7.55 -10.88
N THR A 117 -2.12 -8.22 -9.82
CA THR A 117 -2.45 -9.61 -9.50
C THR A 117 -3.26 -9.65 -8.20
N SER A 118 -2.60 -9.46 -7.05
CA SER A 118 -3.20 -9.69 -5.74
C SER A 118 -4.45 -8.84 -5.48
N LEU A 119 -4.38 -7.53 -5.70
CA LEU A 119 -5.57 -6.67 -5.54
C LEU A 119 -6.69 -7.04 -6.51
N ARG A 120 -6.36 -7.39 -7.76
CA ARG A 120 -7.38 -7.75 -8.76
C ARG A 120 -8.09 -9.04 -8.40
N GLU A 121 -7.35 -10.05 -7.98
CA GLU A 121 -7.88 -11.34 -7.55
C GLU A 121 -8.82 -11.15 -6.35
N HIS A 122 -8.41 -10.39 -5.34
CA HIS A 122 -9.25 -10.05 -4.20
C HIS A 122 -10.55 -9.34 -4.62
N LEU A 123 -10.46 -8.35 -5.52
CA LEU A 123 -11.64 -7.63 -6.03
C LEU A 123 -12.56 -8.51 -6.89
N ALA A 124 -12.03 -9.56 -7.51
CA ALA A 124 -12.82 -10.56 -8.24
C ALA A 124 -13.47 -11.60 -7.31
N GLY A 125 -13.19 -11.55 -6.01
CA GLY A 125 -13.67 -12.53 -5.03
C GLY A 125 -12.83 -13.80 -4.97
N THR A 126 -11.65 -13.82 -5.59
CA THR A 126 -10.71 -14.93 -5.51
C THR A 126 -9.86 -14.80 -4.24
N PRO A 127 -9.68 -15.88 -3.44
CA PRO A 127 -8.72 -15.88 -2.34
C PRO A 127 -7.31 -15.64 -2.87
N VAL A 128 -6.56 -14.76 -2.21
CA VAL A 128 -5.16 -14.40 -2.51
C VAL A 128 -4.22 -15.06 -1.51
#